data_AF-A0A2S8PD04-F1
#
_entry.id   AF-A0A2S8PD04-F1
#
_cell.length_a   1.000
_cell.length_b   1.000
_cell.length_c   1.000
_cell.angle_alpha   90.00
_cell.angle_beta   90.00
_cell.angle_gamma   90.00
#
_symmetry.space_group_name_H-M   'P 1'
#
loop_
_entity.id
_entity.type
_entity.pdbx_description
1 polymer ?
#
loop_
_entity_poly.entity_id
_entity_poly.type
_entity_poly.pdbx_seq_one_letter_code
_entity_poly.pdbx_strand_id
1 'polypeptide(L)'
;WEVVRADTGANGSVGLELADPQHPDRRAVYLDGGPCQGCNIALIGSYFTALKNWAEEKGFPGKTMKFLHHAYVRNHVVTYVLPPGSTAYKTVGAAFERHEPQDAMFTRYEVSVPPEDLGIANVMLDFFARFPSSVAADLSVQPYLGIPSVS
;
A
#
# COMPACT_ATOMS: atom_id res chain seq x y z
N TRP A 1 10.55 16.28 3.73
CA TRP A 1 10.28 14.90 4.16
C TRP A 1 11.42 14.42 5.02
N GLU A 2 11.11 14.01 6.25
CA GLU A 2 12.03 13.35 7.17
C GLU A 2 11.40 12.05 7.69
N VAL A 3 12.22 11.08 8.07
CA VAL A 3 11.74 9.86 8.73
C VAL A 3 11.38 10.21 10.17
N VAL A 4 10.10 10.14 10.50
CA VAL A 4 9.60 10.39 11.87
C VAL A 4 9.36 9.09 12.64
N ARG A 5 9.23 7.96 11.93
CA ARG A 5 9.05 6.64 12.53
C ARG A 5 9.61 5.56 11.62
N ALA A 6 10.32 4.60 12.22
CA ALA A 6 10.80 3.40 11.56
C ALA A 6 10.71 2.25 12.58
N ASP A 7 9.91 1.24 12.29
CA ASP A 7 9.70 0.13 13.22
C ASP A 7 9.86 -1.23 12.56
N THR A 8 10.23 -2.21 13.38
CA THR A 8 10.04 -3.62 13.10
C THR A 8 9.01 -4.18 14.09
N GLY A 9 7.92 -4.73 13.56
CA GLY A 9 6.89 -5.37 14.37
C GLY A 9 7.36 -6.72 14.89
N ALA A 10 6.75 -7.21 15.98
CA ALA A 10 7.02 -8.55 16.51
C ALA A 10 6.73 -9.68 15.51
N ASN A 11 5.88 -9.39 14.53
CA ASN A 11 5.52 -10.24 13.41
C ASN A 11 6.51 -10.16 12.22
N GLY A 12 7.60 -9.40 12.38
CA GLY A 12 8.61 -9.13 11.36
C GLY A 12 8.18 -8.09 10.31
N SER A 13 7.06 -7.38 10.51
CA SER A 13 6.63 -6.30 9.61
C SER A 13 7.60 -5.12 9.67
N VAL A 14 7.78 -4.41 8.55
CA VAL A 14 8.55 -3.16 8.51
C VAL A 14 7.61 -2.00 8.25
N GLY A 15 7.65 -0.98 9.12
CA GLY A 15 6.87 0.25 8.98
C GLY A 15 7.78 1.47 8.84
N LEU A 16 7.44 2.38 7.93
CA LEU A 16 8.10 3.67 7.77
C LEU A 16 7.06 4.79 7.68
N GLU A 17 7.27 5.86 8.45
CA GLU A 17 6.49 7.09 8.36
C GLU A 17 7.42 8.26 8.04
N LEU A 18 7.07 8.97 6.99
CA LEU A 18 7.72 10.21 6.56
C LEU A 18 6.78 11.37 6.83
N ALA A 19 7.30 12.50 7.31
CA ALA A 19 6.53 13.74 7.45
C ALA A 19 7.26 14.93 6.83
N ASP A 20 6.52 15.94 6.38
CA ASP A 20 7.09 17.24 6.08
C ASP A 20 7.36 18.00 7.40
N PRO A 21 8.61 18.38 7.72
CA PRO A 21 8.92 19.06 8.97
C PRO A 21 8.23 20.44 9.09
N GLN A 22 7.86 21.07 7.97
CA GLN A 22 7.13 22.33 7.96
C GLN A 22 5.61 22.13 8.04
N HIS A 23 5.12 20.97 7.62
CA HIS A 23 3.72 20.62 7.58
C HIS A 23 3.51 19.18 8.05
N PRO A 24 3.55 18.91 9.38
CA PRO A 24 3.57 17.55 9.89
C PRO A 24 2.37 16.68 9.50
N ASP A 25 1.26 17.28 9.05
CA ASP A 25 0.08 16.55 8.53
C ASP A 25 0.26 16.04 7.09
N ARG A 26 1.27 16.55 6.35
CA ARG A 26 1.76 15.92 5.13
C ARG A 26 2.58 14.70 5.50
N ARG A 27 2.01 13.52 5.28
CA ARG A 27 2.58 12.26 5.73
C ARG A 27 2.58 11.22 4.62
N ALA A 28 3.56 10.34 4.67
CA ALA A 28 3.55 9.12 3.88
C ALA A 28 3.88 7.93 4.78
N VAL A 29 3.09 6.87 4.67
CA VAL A 29 3.20 5.66 5.50
C VAL A 29 3.37 4.46 4.59
N TYR A 30 4.48 3.74 4.77
CA TYR A 30 4.73 2.44 4.16
C TYR A 30 4.62 1.34 5.20
N LEU A 31 4.05 0.20 4.80
CA LEU A 31 4.01 -1.02 5.60
C LEU A 31 4.30 -2.23 4.72
N ASP A 32 5.28 -3.03 5.13
CA ASP A 32 5.46 -4.43 4.73
C ASP A 32 4.97 -5.32 5.87
N GLY A 33 4.03 -6.22 5.60
CA GLY A 33 3.40 -7.08 6.61
C GLY A 33 4.32 -8.15 7.22
N GLY A 34 5.47 -8.41 6.62
CA GLY A 34 6.45 -9.39 7.11
C GLY A 34 5.97 -10.84 6.99
N PRO A 35 6.64 -11.79 7.68
CA PRO A 35 6.40 -13.23 7.51
C PRO A 35 5.14 -13.77 8.22
N CYS A 36 4.48 -13.00 9.09
CA CYS A 36 3.31 -13.47 9.82
C CYS A 36 2.09 -13.68 8.92
N GLN A 37 1.84 -14.94 8.56
CA GLN A 37 0.73 -15.34 7.69
C GLN A 37 -0.62 -14.87 8.21
N GLY A 38 -0.94 -15.13 9.48
CA GLY A 38 -2.21 -14.70 10.08
C GLY A 38 -2.41 -13.18 10.07
N CYS A 39 -1.33 -12.42 10.27
CA CYS A 39 -1.34 -10.96 10.20
C CYS A 39 -1.64 -10.48 8.77
N ASN A 40 -0.97 -11.07 7.78
CA ASN A 40 -1.18 -10.73 6.37
C ASN A 40 -2.58 -11.11 5.90
N ILE A 41 -3.09 -12.30 6.26
CA ILE A 41 -4.46 -12.72 5.92
C ILE A 41 -5.49 -11.72 6.46
N ALA A 42 -5.35 -11.29 7.72
CA ALA A 42 -6.25 -10.28 8.31
C ALA A 42 -6.15 -8.93 7.59
N LEU A 43 -4.95 -8.47 7.23
CA LEU A 43 -4.76 -7.24 6.46
C LEU A 43 -5.38 -7.34 5.07
N ILE A 44 -5.15 -8.46 4.36
CA ILE A 44 -5.75 -8.73 3.06
C ILE A 44 -7.29 -8.67 3.15
N GLY A 45 -7.89 -9.37 4.12
CA GLY A 45 -9.34 -9.34 4.34
C GLY A 45 -9.89 -7.95 4.70
N SER A 46 -9.04 -7.04 5.18
CA SER A 46 -9.42 -5.66 5.51
C SER A 46 -9.43 -4.74 4.28
N TYR A 47 -8.44 -4.89 3.40
CA TYR A 47 -8.22 -3.99 2.27
C TYR A 47 -8.72 -4.52 0.93
N PHE A 48 -8.89 -5.83 0.79
CA PHE A 48 -9.36 -6.48 -0.44
C PHE A 48 -10.75 -7.05 -0.19
N THR A 49 -11.79 -6.27 -0.50
CA THR A 49 -13.18 -6.60 -0.16
C THR A 49 -13.65 -7.93 -0.73
N ALA A 50 -13.15 -8.33 -1.91
CA ALA A 50 -13.44 -9.63 -2.51
C ALA A 50 -12.82 -10.82 -1.75
N LEU A 51 -11.79 -10.57 -0.93
CA LEU A 51 -11.07 -11.58 -0.15
C LEU A 51 -11.46 -11.57 1.35
N LYS A 52 -12.49 -10.80 1.72
CA LYS A 52 -12.97 -10.75 3.11
C LYS A 52 -13.38 -12.14 3.62
N ASN A 53 -14.24 -12.84 2.87
CA ASN A 53 -14.72 -14.17 3.27
C ASN A 53 -13.58 -15.20 3.33
N TRP A 54 -12.63 -15.11 2.40
CA TRP A 54 -11.43 -15.95 2.43
C TRP A 54 -10.65 -15.78 3.74
N ALA A 55 -10.46 -14.54 4.21
CA ALA A 55 -9.76 -14.27 5.46
C ALA A 55 -10.54 -14.81 6.69
N GLU A 56 -11.87 -14.68 6.67
CA GLU A 56 -12.77 -15.24 7.69
C GLU A 56 -12.68 -16.78 7.74
N GLU A 57 -12.71 -17.45 6.60
CA GLU A 57 -12.57 -18.91 6.48
C GLU A 57 -11.22 -19.43 6.98
N LYS A 58 -10.16 -18.62 6.86
CA LYS A 58 -8.82 -18.92 7.41
C LYS A 58 -8.70 -18.66 8.90
N GLY A 59 -9.73 -18.13 9.56
CA GLY A 59 -9.73 -17.81 10.98
C GLY A 59 -9.03 -16.49 11.34
N PHE A 60 -8.76 -15.64 10.35
CA PHE A 60 -8.11 -14.34 10.53
C PHE A 60 -8.98 -13.22 9.94
N PRO A 61 -10.15 -12.94 10.52
CA PRO A 61 -11.06 -11.93 9.99
C PRO A 61 -10.40 -10.55 9.96
N GLY A 62 -10.51 -9.88 8.82
CA GLY A 62 -10.03 -8.51 8.65
C GLY A 62 -10.94 -7.47 9.31
N LYS A 63 -10.38 -6.32 9.62
CA LYS A 63 -11.16 -5.14 10.03
C LYS A 63 -11.93 -4.60 8.83
N THR A 64 -13.21 -4.30 9.01
CA THR A 64 -13.97 -3.61 7.95
C THR A 64 -13.51 -2.17 7.81
N MET A 65 -12.95 -1.85 6.64
CA MET A 65 -12.50 -0.51 6.29
C MET A 65 -13.66 0.32 5.72
N LYS A 66 -13.66 1.63 6.01
CA LYS A 66 -14.68 2.58 5.53
C LYS A 66 -14.14 3.42 4.38
N PHE A 67 -13.83 2.80 3.25
CA PHE A 67 -13.29 3.51 2.10
C PHE A 67 -14.30 4.51 1.52
N LEU A 68 -13.87 5.74 1.23
CA LEU A 68 -14.64 6.71 0.43
C LEU A 68 -14.61 6.32 -1.05
N HIS A 69 -13.48 5.76 -1.48
CA HIS A 69 -13.30 5.15 -2.79
C HIS A 69 -12.40 3.93 -2.64
N HIS A 70 -12.67 2.89 -3.41
CA HIS A 70 -11.89 1.64 -3.43
C HIS A 70 -12.03 1.04 -4.82
N ALA A 71 -10.90 0.70 -5.44
CA ALA A 71 -10.88 0.15 -6.78
C ALA A 71 -9.70 -0.79 -6.98
N TYR A 72 -9.95 -1.92 -7.64
CA TYR A 72 -8.90 -2.80 -8.15
C TYR A 72 -8.31 -2.16 -9.41
N VAL A 73 -7.00 -1.95 -9.43
CA VAL A 73 -6.31 -1.24 -10.53
C VAL A 73 -5.38 -2.15 -11.34
N ARG A 74 -4.94 -3.26 -10.75
CA ARG A 74 -4.11 -4.32 -11.37
C ARG A 74 -4.42 -5.65 -10.69
N ASN A 75 -3.89 -6.76 -11.22
CA ASN A 75 -3.84 -8.00 -10.44
C ASN A 75 -3.16 -7.71 -9.11
N HIS A 76 -3.77 -8.16 -8.01
CA HIS A 76 -3.23 -8.04 -6.66
C HIS A 76 -3.09 -6.62 -6.09
N VAL A 77 -3.54 -5.56 -6.77
CA VAL A 77 -3.43 -4.18 -6.27
C VAL A 77 -4.78 -3.48 -6.22
N VAL A 78 -5.06 -2.87 -5.07
CA VAL A 78 -6.16 -1.92 -4.89
C VAL A 78 -5.64 -0.52 -4.63
N THR A 79 -6.37 0.47 -5.08
CA THR A 79 -6.23 1.86 -4.63
C THR A 79 -7.47 2.26 -3.86
N TYR A 80 -7.31 3.18 -2.91
CA TYR A 80 -8.41 3.61 -2.06
C TYR A 80 -8.21 5.02 -1.52
N VAL A 81 -9.31 5.60 -1.05
CA VAL A 81 -9.35 6.86 -0.32
C VAL A 81 -9.95 6.59 1.05
N LEU A 82 -9.23 6.97 2.10
CA LEU A 82 -9.75 6.87 3.47
C LEU A 82 -10.53 8.14 3.84
N PRO A 83 -11.49 8.04 4.78
CA PRO A 83 -12.14 9.21 5.34
C PRO A 83 -11.09 10.14 5.94
N PRO A 84 -11.20 11.45 5.71
CA PRO A 84 -10.25 12.41 6.24
C PRO A 84 -10.18 12.34 7.77
N GLY A 85 -8.97 12.33 8.33
CA GLY A 85 -8.75 12.62 9.74
C GLY A 85 -8.99 14.12 10.07
N SER A 86 -8.88 14.98 9.06
CA SER A 86 -9.19 16.41 9.10
C SER A 86 -9.59 16.91 7.70
N THR A 87 -10.34 18.00 7.60
CA THR A 87 -10.80 18.54 6.31
C THR A 87 -9.68 19.10 5.42
N ALA A 88 -8.50 19.36 5.99
CA ALA A 88 -7.37 19.96 5.29
C ALA A 88 -6.55 18.95 4.46
N TYR A 89 -6.69 17.65 4.73
CA TYR A 89 -5.86 16.61 4.11
C TYR A 89 -6.72 15.45 3.63
N LYS A 90 -6.27 14.85 2.52
CA LYS A 90 -6.84 13.61 1.99
C LYS A 90 -5.80 12.51 2.07
N THR A 91 -6.19 11.35 2.58
CA THR A 91 -5.37 10.15 2.58
C THR A 91 -5.77 9.27 1.42
N VAL A 92 -4.87 9.17 0.45
CA VAL A 92 -4.95 8.23 -0.67
C VAL A 92 -3.99 7.08 -0.39
N GLY A 93 -4.35 5.87 -0.81
CA GLY A 93 -3.55 4.69 -0.56
C GLY A 93 -3.61 3.68 -1.68
N ALA A 94 -2.59 2.83 -1.70
CA ALA A 94 -2.53 1.62 -2.49
C ALA A 94 -2.12 0.47 -1.58
N ALA A 95 -2.66 -0.71 -1.84
CA ALA A 95 -2.27 -1.94 -1.16
C ALA A 95 -2.08 -3.04 -2.19
N PHE A 96 -1.12 -3.90 -1.91
CA PHE A 96 -0.83 -5.10 -2.69
C PHE A 96 -1.00 -6.34 -1.82
N GLU A 97 -1.44 -7.43 -2.43
CA GLU A 97 -1.56 -8.73 -1.78
C GLU A 97 -1.03 -9.90 -2.61
N ARG A 98 -0.57 -10.95 -1.94
CA ARG A 98 -0.66 -12.32 -2.47
C ARG A 98 -1.43 -13.13 -1.45
N HIS A 99 -2.30 -14.03 -1.89
CA HIS A 99 -3.18 -14.78 -0.99
C HIS A 99 -3.12 -16.30 -1.19
N GLU A 100 -1.98 -16.83 -1.62
CA GLU A 100 -1.80 -18.29 -1.66
C GLU A 100 -1.73 -18.88 -0.23
N PRO A 101 -2.22 -20.12 0.00
CA PRO A 101 -2.41 -20.68 1.35
C PRO A 101 -1.16 -20.70 2.26
N GLN A 102 0.05 -20.57 1.71
CA GLN A 102 1.32 -20.60 2.44
C GLN A 102 2.23 -19.41 2.11
N ASP A 103 1.76 -18.44 1.32
CA ASP A 103 2.52 -17.26 0.89
C ASP A 103 1.61 -16.02 0.87
N ALA A 104 0.89 -15.81 1.98
CA ALA A 104 0.12 -14.60 2.17
C ALA A 104 1.09 -13.43 2.40
N MET A 105 1.06 -12.45 1.50
CA MET A 105 1.88 -11.24 1.58
C MET A 105 0.98 -10.01 1.51
N PHE A 106 1.29 -8.98 2.28
CA PHE A 106 0.59 -7.71 2.24
C PHE A 106 1.59 -6.57 2.34
N THR A 107 1.47 -5.60 1.44
CA THR A 107 2.16 -4.32 1.55
C THR A 107 1.18 -3.19 1.28
N ARG A 108 1.41 -2.01 1.87
CA ARG A 108 0.65 -0.81 1.55
C ARG A 108 1.50 0.44 1.58
N TYR A 109 1.05 1.41 0.82
CA TYR A 109 1.56 2.77 0.86
C TYR A 109 0.41 3.76 0.89
N GLU A 110 0.45 4.69 1.84
CA GLU A 110 -0.55 5.73 2.03
C GLU A 110 0.13 7.09 2.06
N VAL A 111 -0.50 8.08 1.41
CA VAL A 111 -0.02 9.45 1.36
C VAL A 111 -1.16 10.37 1.78
N SER A 112 -0.89 11.20 2.78
CA SER A 112 -1.80 12.24 3.27
C SER A 112 -1.25 13.60 2.85
N VAL A 113 -1.97 14.28 1.97
CA VAL A 113 -1.56 15.59 1.43
C VAL A 113 -2.78 16.50 1.23
N PRO A 114 -2.58 17.83 1.11
CA PRO A 114 -3.62 18.75 0.69
C PRO A 114 -4.18 18.38 -0.69
N PRO A 115 -5.45 18.75 -1.00
CA PRO A 115 -6.07 18.45 -2.29
C PRO A 115 -5.25 18.90 -3.52
N GLU A 116 -4.55 20.02 -3.44
CA GLU A 116 -3.70 20.57 -4.50
C GLU A 116 -2.48 19.70 -4.83
N ASP A 117 -2.02 18.89 -3.88
CA ASP A 117 -0.82 18.04 -3.99
C ASP A 117 -1.18 16.58 -4.38
N LEU A 118 -2.47 16.28 -4.60
CA LEU A 118 -2.94 14.93 -4.96
C LEU A 118 -2.28 14.38 -6.23
N GLY A 119 -1.89 15.26 -7.17
CA GLY A 119 -1.19 14.85 -8.38
C GLY A 119 0.13 14.12 -8.06
N ILE A 120 0.93 14.65 -7.13
CA ILE A 120 2.19 14.04 -6.70
C ILE A 120 1.92 12.75 -5.93
N ALA A 121 0.95 12.75 -5.01
CA ALA A 121 0.58 11.56 -4.26
C ALA A 121 0.18 10.40 -5.20
N ASN A 122 -0.60 10.68 -6.25
CA ASN A 122 -0.99 9.68 -7.23
C ASN A 122 0.20 9.13 -8.04
N VAL A 123 1.21 9.95 -8.36
CA VAL A 123 2.45 9.46 -9.00
C VAL A 123 3.20 8.49 -8.08
N MET A 124 3.29 8.81 -6.78
CA MET A 124 3.94 7.94 -5.80
C MET A 124 3.18 6.61 -5.64
N LEU A 125 1.84 6.66 -5.62
CA LEU A 125 1.00 5.46 -5.56
C LEU A 125 1.08 4.62 -6.84
N ASP A 126 1.19 5.23 -8.03
CA ASP A 126 1.38 4.48 -9.27
C ASP A 126 2.76 3.80 -9.31
N PHE A 127 3.81 4.47 -8.80
CA PHE A 127 5.12 3.84 -8.63
C PHE A 127 5.03 2.63 -7.70
N PHE A 128 4.40 2.77 -6.53
CA PHE A 128 4.15 1.66 -5.61
C PHE A 128 3.34 0.53 -6.28
N ALA A 129 2.26 0.85 -7.00
CA ALA A 129 1.43 -0.16 -7.66
C ALA A 129 2.19 -0.98 -8.72
N ARG A 130 3.27 -0.44 -9.28
CA ARG A 130 4.18 -1.16 -10.21
C ARG A 130 5.25 -1.94 -9.47
N PHE A 131 5.70 -1.46 -8.32
CA PHE A 131 6.77 -2.04 -7.51
C PHE A 131 6.34 -2.19 -6.03
N PRO A 132 5.31 -3.00 -5.73
CA PRO A 132 4.63 -2.96 -4.44
C PRO A 132 5.38 -3.66 -3.30
N SER A 133 6.38 -4.46 -3.62
CA SER A 133 7.16 -5.21 -2.64
C SER A 133 8.62 -5.24 -3.08
N SER A 134 9.52 -5.14 -2.10
CA SER A 134 10.96 -5.31 -2.31
C SER A 134 11.33 -6.74 -2.73
N VAL A 135 10.43 -7.71 -2.48
CA VAL A 135 10.57 -9.13 -2.85
C VAL A 135 9.90 -9.41 -4.21
N ALA A 136 8.94 -8.57 -4.63
CA ALA A 136 8.20 -8.69 -5.88
C ALA A 136 8.75 -7.84 -7.04
N ALA A 137 9.92 -7.22 -6.87
CA ALA A 137 10.70 -6.76 -8.02
C ALA A 137 11.21 -7.98 -8.79
N ASP A 138 10.30 -8.64 -9.49
CA ASP A 138 10.69 -9.42 -10.65
C ASP A 138 11.28 -8.42 -11.66
N LEU A 139 12.60 -8.26 -11.60
CA LEU A 139 13.38 -7.46 -12.52
C LEU A 139 13.36 -8.04 -13.94
N SER A 140 12.58 -9.09 -14.22
CA SER A 140 12.28 -9.57 -15.57
C SER A 140 11.40 -8.62 -16.39
N VAL A 141 10.84 -7.56 -15.77
CA VAL A 141 10.27 -6.43 -16.55
C VAL A 141 11.43 -5.75 -17.27
N GLN A 142 11.68 -6.19 -18.51
CA GLN A 142 12.60 -5.54 -19.42
C GLN A 142 12.31 -4.04 -19.43
N PRO A 143 13.34 -3.18 -19.36
CA PRO A 143 13.14 -1.76 -19.57
C PRO A 143 12.55 -1.58 -20.98
N TYR A 144 11.30 -1.15 -21.06
CA TYR A 144 10.75 -0.54 -22.27
C TYR A 144 11.42 0.84 -22.46
N LEU A 145 12.74 0.85 -22.68
CA LEU A 145 13.42 1.93 -23.36
C LEU A 145 13.39 1.59 -24.85
N GLY A 146 12.19 1.72 -25.43
CA GLY A 146 12.00 1.77 -26.87
C GLY A 146 12.50 3.10 -27.43
N ILE A 147 13.78 3.40 -27.27
CA ILE A 147 14.47 4.42 -28.07
C ILE A 147 15.07 3.68 -29.25
N PRO A 148 14.50 3.80 -30.47
CA PRO A 148 15.11 3.20 -31.65
C PRO A 148 16.48 3.87 -31.88
N SER A 149 17.51 3.03 -32.04
CA SER A 149 18.82 3.48 -32.51
C SER A 149 18.65 4.11 -33.89
N VAL A 150 18.96 5.39 -34.00
CA VAL A 150 19.09 6.07 -35.29
C VAL A 150 20.30 5.46 -36.00
N SER A 151 20.05 4.79 -37.12
CA SER A 151 21.05 4.35 -38.11
C SER A 151 21.66 5.53 -38.85
#